data_AF-A0A7Y9HSK1-F1
#
_entry.id   AF-A0A7Y9HSK1-F1
#
_cell.length_a   1.000
_cell.length_b   1.000
_cell.length_c   1.000
_cell.angle_alpha   90.00
_cell.angle_beta   90.00
_cell.angle_gamma   90.00
#
_symmetry.space_group_name_H-M   'P 1'
#
loop_
_entity.id
_entity.type
_entity.pdbx_description
1 polymer ?
#
loop_
_entity_poly.entity_id
_entity_poly.type
_entity_poly.pdbx_seq_one_letter_code
_entity_poly.pdbx_strand_id
1 'polypeptide(L)' 'MPRGASPKREREYEKLERKFKKEGRYKGREEEVASRIVNKQRAESGETKKYQHKPVRRAASRRKSRSAHRTQRRTS' A
#
# COMPACT_ATOMS: atom_id res chain seq x y z
N MET A 1 11.22 12.20 -0.74
CA MET A 1 9.86 12.70 -1.08
C MET A 1 9.07 11.68 -1.91
N PRO A 2 7.81 11.35 -1.57
CA PRO A 2 6.97 10.47 -2.39
C PRO A 2 6.44 11.19 -3.64
N ARG A 3 6.45 10.50 -4.80
CA ARG A 3 6.01 11.05 -6.09
C ARG A 3 4.54 11.49 -6.04
N GLY A 4 4.23 12.61 -6.69
CA GLY A 4 2.86 13.16 -6.78
C GLY A 4 2.40 13.94 -5.55
N ALA A 5 3.34 14.55 -4.82
CA ALA A 5 3.03 15.52 -3.79
C ALA A 5 2.86 16.92 -4.41
N SER A 6 2.11 17.81 -3.76
CA SER A 6 2.00 19.20 -4.23
C SER A 6 3.32 19.95 -3.95
N PRO A 7 3.65 21.01 -4.72
CA PRO A 7 4.88 21.79 -4.52
C PRO A 7 5.05 22.32 -3.08
N LYS A 8 3.92 22.57 -2.39
CA LYS A 8 3.91 22.96 -0.97
C LYS A 8 4.51 21.86 -0.07
N ARG A 9 4.12 20.61 -0.31
CA ARG A 9 4.57 19.45 0.49
C ARG A 9 6.05 19.15 0.21
N GLU A 10 6.51 19.33 -1.02
CA GLU A 10 7.92 19.13 -1.39
C GLU A 10 8.83 20.08 -0.58
N ARG A 11 8.47 21.36 -0.51
CA ARG A 11 9.20 22.35 0.30
C ARG A 11 9.15 22.02 1.80
N GLU A 12 8.03 21.50 2.29
CA GLU A 12 7.87 21.12 3.69
C GLU A 12 8.78 19.93 4.06
N TYR A 13 8.82 18.93 3.20
CA TYR A 13 9.74 17.79 3.33
C TYR A 13 11.20 18.23 3.39
N GLU A 14 11.65 19.06 2.44
CA GLU A 14 13.04 19.54 2.40
C GLU A 14 13.40 20.33 3.67
N LYS A 15 12.46 21.15 4.18
CA LYS A 15 12.65 21.88 5.44
C LYS A 15 12.80 20.95 6.63
N LEU A 16 11.95 19.93 6.73
CA LEU A 16 11.99 18.95 7.82
C LEU A 16 13.26 18.11 7.76
N GLU A 17 13.60 17.60 6.57
CA GLU A 17 14.82 16.82 6.34
C GLU A 17 16.06 17.62 6.73
N ARG A 18 16.19 18.85 6.22
CA ARG A 18 17.31 19.75 6.55
C ARG A 18 17.36 20.07 8.05
N LYS A 19 16.22 20.28 8.69
CA LYS A 19 16.13 20.52 10.14
C LYS A 19 16.63 19.30 10.92
N PHE A 20 16.19 18.10 10.56
CA PHE A 20 16.62 16.86 11.22
C PHE A 20 18.10 16.55 11.00
N LYS A 21 18.61 16.80 9.79
CA LYS A 21 20.05 16.69 9.48
C LYS A 21 20.87 17.66 10.33
N LYS A 22 20.40 18.90 10.50
CA LYS A 22 21.07 19.91 11.34
C LYS A 22 21.02 19.57 12.83
N GLU A 23 19.88 19.08 13.32
CA GLU A 23 19.70 18.72 14.73
C GLU A 23 20.35 17.37 15.09
N GLY A 24 20.67 16.52 14.11
CA GLY A 24 21.23 15.19 14.34
C GLY A 24 20.27 14.23 15.05
N ARG A 25 18.99 14.59 15.17
CA ARG A 25 17.99 13.89 16.00
C ARG A 25 17.65 12.48 15.48
N TYR A 26 17.75 12.28 14.17
CA TYR A 26 17.36 11.03 13.50
C TYR A 26 18.45 10.54 12.55
N LYS A 27 19.69 10.42 13.04
CA LYS A 27 20.86 10.00 12.24
C LYS A 27 20.57 8.78 11.35
N GLY A 28 20.62 8.97 10.03
CA GLY A 28 20.38 7.93 9.02
C GLY A 28 18.91 7.61 8.72
N ARG A 29 17.96 8.32 9.34
CA ARG A 29 16.50 8.18 9.14
C ARG A 29 15.79 9.50 8.89
N GLU A 30 16.53 10.58 8.66
CA GLU A 30 15.99 11.93 8.52
C GLU A 30 14.99 12.01 7.36
N GLU A 31 15.35 11.43 6.22
CA GLU A 31 14.53 11.38 5.00
C GLU A 31 13.26 10.53 5.18
N GLU A 32 13.39 9.41 5.90
CA GLU A 32 12.27 8.52 6.21
C GLU A 32 11.26 9.23 7.13
N VAL A 33 11.76 9.85 8.20
CA VAL A 33 10.92 10.56 9.18
C VAL A 33 10.26 11.78 8.53
N ALA A 34 10.99 12.58 7.75
CA ALA A 34 10.42 13.70 7.00
C ALA A 34 9.32 13.23 6.03
N SER A 35 9.55 12.12 5.31
CA SER A 35 8.55 11.54 4.42
C SER A 35 7.30 11.08 5.16
N ARG A 36 7.45 10.43 6.32
CA ARG A 36 6.32 9.96 7.15
C ARG A 36 5.48 11.12 7.69
N ILE A 37 6.12 12.20 8.14
CA ILE A 37 5.42 13.38 8.64
C ILE A 37 4.58 14.00 7.53
N VAL A 38 5.17 14.22 6.35
CA VAL A 38 4.45 14.81 5.22
C VAL A 38 3.32 13.90 4.74
N ASN A 39 3.54 12.58 4.66
CA ASN A 39 2.48 11.65 4.30
C ASN A 39 1.32 11.65 5.30
N LYS A 40 1.61 11.74 6.60
CA LYS A 40 0.59 11.85 7.64
C LYS A 40 -0.23 13.12 7.46
N GLN A 41 0.42 14.27 7.27
CA GLN A 41 -0.28 15.53 7.05
C GLN A 41 -1.12 15.51 5.76
N ARG A 42 -0.63 14.88 4.69
CA ARG A 42 -1.41 14.72 3.45
C ARG A 42 -2.64 13.85 3.68
N ALA A 43 -2.52 12.78 4.46
CA ALA A 43 -3.65 11.93 4.82
C ALA A 43 -4.68 12.69 5.67
N GLU A 44 -4.24 13.46 6.66
CA GLU A 44 -5.09 14.31 7.49
C GLU A 44 -5.79 15.42 6.68
N SER A 45 -5.09 15.99 5.69
CA SER A 45 -5.64 17.02 4.79
C SER A 45 -6.48 16.45 3.64
N GLY A 46 -6.62 15.13 3.53
CA GLY A 46 -7.35 14.48 2.43
C GLY A 46 -6.68 14.58 1.05
N GLU A 47 -5.39 14.93 1.00
CA GLU A 47 -4.60 15.04 -0.24
C GLU A 47 -4.17 13.67 -0.80
N THR A 48 -4.41 12.58 -0.06
CA THR A 48 -4.12 11.21 -0.48
C THR A 48 -5.40 10.46 -0.78
N LYS A 49 -5.40 9.67 -1.86
CA LYS A 49 -6.45 8.68 -2.09
C LYS A 49 -6.51 7.72 -0.90
N LYS A 50 -7.69 7.54 -0.31
CA LYS A 50 -7.92 6.54 0.74
C LYS A 50 -7.50 5.19 0.18
N TYR A 51 -6.60 4.49 0.87
CA TYR A 51 -6.22 3.14 0.49
C TYR A 51 -7.45 2.23 0.62
N GLN A 52 -7.97 1.78 -0.51
CA GLN A 52 -8.99 0.74 -0.54
C GLN A 52 -8.25 -0.59 -0.57
N HIS A 53 -8.28 -1.33 0.53
CA HIS A 53 -7.69 -2.67 0.61
C HIS A 53 -8.39 -3.58 -0.39
N LYS A 54 -7.77 -3.79 -1.56
CA LYS A 54 -8.27 -4.76 -2.54
C LYS A 54 -7.87 -6.16 -2.08
N PRO A 55 -8.82 -7.05 -1.77
CA PRO A 55 -8.49 -8.41 -1.39
C PRO A 55 -7.73 -9.07 -2.53
N VAL A 56 -6.65 -9.79 -2.19
CA VAL A 56 -5.88 -10.56 -3.16
C VAL A 56 -6.84 -11.59 -3.77
N ARG A 57 -7.16 -11.45 -5.06
CA ARG A 57 -8.02 -12.41 -5.77
C ARG A 57 -7.29 -13.75 -5.81
N ARG A 58 -7.61 -14.65 -4.89
CA ARG A 58 -7.20 -16.06 -4.97
C ARG A 58 -7.79 -16.62 -6.27
N ALA A 59 -6.93 -17.02 -7.20
CA ALA A 59 -7.34 -17.79 -8.36
C ALA A 59 -7.92 -19.10 -7.84
N ALA A 60 -9.25 -19.26 -7.89
CA ALA A 60 -9.88 -20.53 -7.60
C ALA A 60 -9.40 -21.52 -8.66
N SER A 61 -8.45 -22.39 -8.29
CA SER A 61 -8.10 -23.52 -9.14
C SER A 61 -9.36 -24.39 -9.25
N ARG A 62 -10.00 -24.34 -10.42
CA ARG A 62 -11.12 -25.23 -10.76
C ARG A 62 -10.56 -26.65 -10.83
N ARG A 63 -10.46 -27.33 -9.67
CA ARG A 63 -10.34 -28.79 -9.64
C ARG A 63 -11.61 -29.34 -10.27
N LYS A 64 -11.49 -29.70 -11.54
CA LYS A 64 -12.49 -30.42 -12.31
C LYS A 64 -12.70 -31.77 -11.64
N SER A 65 -13.66 -31.87 -10.72
CA SER A 65 -14.19 -33.14 -10.31
C SER A 65 -14.92 -33.72 -11.53
N ARG A 66 -14.25 -34.64 -12.21
CA ARG A 66 -14.92 -35.54 -13.15
C ARG A 66 -15.86 -36.38 -12.29
N SER A 67 -17.14 -35.99 -12.27
CA SER A 67 -18.24 -36.83 -11.81
C SER A 67 -18.22 -38.07 -12.71
N ALA A 68 -17.51 -39.11 -12.26
CA ALA A 68 -17.59 -40.43 -12.84
C ALA A 68 -18.95 -40.97 -12.43
N HIS A 69 -19.94 -40.71 -13.28
CA HIS A 69 -21.26 -41.35 -13.23
C HIS A 69 -21.07 -42.83 -13.59
N ARG A 70 -20.55 -43.59 -12.63
CA ARG A 70 -20.51 -45.04 -12.64
C ARG A 70 -21.78 -45.51 -11.94
N THR A 71 -22.40 -46.54 -12.52
CA THR A 71 -23.53 -47.37 -12.04
C THR A 71 -24.94 -46.80 -12.15
N GLN A 72 -25.72 -47.36 -13.10
CA GLN A 72 -26.84 -48.30 -12.86
C GLN A 72 -26.96 -49.23 -14.09
N ARG A 73 -26.34 -50.42 -14.11
CA ARG A 73 -26.94 -51.77 -13.88
C ARG A 73 -28.48 -51.86 -13.89
N ARG A 74 -28.97 -52.64 -14.88
CA ARG A 74 -30.17 -53.54 -14.90
C ARG A 74 -31.53 -52.83 -14.78
N THR A 75 -32.53 -53.11 -15.61
CA THR A 75 -33.15 -54.42 -15.87
C THR A 75 -33.71 -54.57 -17.29
N SER A 76 -33.91 -55.83 -17.68
CA SER A 76 -34.57 -56.33 -18.89
C SER A 76 -36.05 -55.96 -18.99
#